data_AF-A0A1V9BVE3-F1
#
_entry.id   AF-A0A1V9BVE3-F1
#
_cell.length_a   1.000
_cell.length_b   1.000
_cell.length_c   1.000
_cell.angle_alpha   90.00
_cell.angle_beta   90.00
_cell.angle_gamma   90.00
#
_symmetry.space_group_name_H-M   'P 1'
#
loop_
_entity.id
_entity.type
_entity.pdbx_description
1 polymer ?
#
loop_
_entity_poly.entity_id
_entity_poly.type
_entity_poly.pdbx_seq_one_letter_code
_entity_poly.pdbx_strand_id
1 'polypeptide(L)'
;MKGNFVVSKEDWSLHRKGYDDQKRHQEKVKEAIKNNLPDLITEESIIMSNGRDVIKIPIRSLDEYKIRYNYEKNKHVGQGNGDSQVGDVVARDGSGEGQGPGKGQGAGDLPGQDYYEAEVSLMEIEEAFFSQLELPNLQRKELDQNVTQHIEFNDIRRTGLMGNIDKKRTMLAAFKRNAMNGKPGFYPIYREDLKFKTWNEVVKPESKAVVLAMMDTSGSMGMWEKYMARSFFFWMTRFLRTKYETVEIAFIAHHTEAKVVSEDEFFTKGESGGTICSSAYRKALELIETKYSPSRYNIYPFHFSDGDNLTSDNARCVKLVQELMKVSNMFGYGEVNQYNRHSTLMSAYRNIKDEKFRYYILKQKSDVFHAMRTFFRKEESKQLV
;
A
#
# COMPACT_ATOMS: atom_id res chain seq x y z
N MET A 1 -31.69 -19.83 58.58
CA MET A 1 -31.51 -18.57 57.83
C MET A 1 -31.21 -18.92 56.38
N LYS A 2 -32.17 -18.74 55.45
CA LYS A 2 -31.93 -18.88 54.01
C LYS A 2 -31.43 -17.53 53.49
N GLY A 3 -30.17 -17.48 53.05
CA GLY A 3 -29.58 -16.27 52.48
C GLY A 3 -30.11 -16.02 51.07
N ASN A 4 -30.71 -14.85 50.85
CA ASN A 4 -31.03 -14.37 49.51
C ASN A 4 -29.71 -13.90 48.86
N PHE A 5 -29.22 -14.65 47.89
CA PHE A 5 -28.15 -14.18 47.01
C PHE A 5 -28.79 -13.45 45.83
N VAL A 6 -28.51 -12.15 45.71
CA VAL A 6 -28.81 -11.39 44.50
C VAL A 6 -27.66 -11.61 43.53
N VAL A 7 -27.88 -12.41 42.49
CA VAL A 7 -26.94 -12.54 41.38
C VAL A 7 -27.24 -11.41 40.40
N SER A 8 -26.54 -10.29 40.51
CA SER A 8 -26.56 -9.27 39.46
C SER A 8 -25.67 -9.75 38.31
N LYS A 9 -26.26 -9.92 37.12
CA LYS A 9 -25.52 -10.13 35.88
C LYS A 9 -25.34 -8.78 35.23
N GLU A 10 -24.27 -8.08 35.58
CA GLU A 10 -23.89 -6.86 34.89
C GLU A 10 -23.53 -7.22 33.44
N ASP A 11 -24.24 -6.63 32.48
CA ASP A 11 -23.94 -6.83 31.06
C ASP A 11 -22.81 -5.89 30.65
N TRP A 12 -21.58 -6.37 30.82
CA TRP A 12 -20.35 -5.65 30.47
C TRP A 12 -20.21 -5.37 28.96
N SER A 13 -21.14 -5.83 28.11
CA SER A 13 -21.16 -5.50 26.68
C SER A 13 -21.36 -4.00 26.43
N LEU A 14 -22.15 -3.31 27.25
CA LEU A 14 -22.41 -1.87 27.13
C LEU A 14 -21.17 -1.00 27.38
N HIS A 15 -20.21 -1.47 28.18
CA HIS A 15 -18.96 -0.75 28.48
C HIS A 15 -17.90 -0.89 27.37
N ARG A 16 -18.13 -1.70 26.33
CA ARG A 16 -17.20 -1.86 25.20
C ARG A 16 -17.46 -0.90 24.05
N LYS A 17 -18.48 -0.04 24.15
CA LYS A 17 -18.85 0.91 23.09
C LYS A 17 -17.65 1.72 22.57
N GLY A 18 -16.78 2.21 23.45
CA GLY A 18 -15.57 2.92 23.03
C GLY A 18 -14.59 2.08 22.21
N TYR A 19 -14.39 0.81 22.58
CA TYR A 19 -13.54 -0.12 21.82
C TYR A 19 -14.17 -0.48 20.47
N ASP A 20 -15.47 -0.73 20.44
CA ASP A 20 -16.20 -1.04 19.21
C ASP A 20 -16.25 0.16 18.26
N ASP A 21 -16.41 1.38 18.79
CA ASP A 21 -16.36 2.63 18.03
C ASP A 21 -14.95 2.88 17.47
N GLN A 22 -13.91 2.66 18.27
CA GLN A 22 -12.52 2.75 17.81
C GLN A 22 -12.23 1.72 16.70
N LYS A 23 -12.73 0.49 16.84
CA LYS A 23 -12.58 -0.55 15.82
C LYS A 23 -13.29 -0.17 14.53
N ARG A 24 -14.53 0.32 14.60
CA ARG A 24 -15.28 0.83 13.44
C ARG A 24 -14.58 2.00 12.78
N HIS A 25 -14.01 2.91 13.56
CA HIS A 25 -13.22 4.01 13.03
C HIS A 25 -11.99 3.51 12.29
N GLN A 26 -11.22 2.60 12.89
CA GLN A 26 -10.06 1.97 12.24
C GLN A 26 -10.44 1.24 10.94
N GLU A 27 -11.58 0.54 10.92
CA GLU A 27 -12.10 -0.12 9.72
C GLU A 27 -12.44 0.90 8.61
N LYS A 28 -13.11 2.01 8.96
CA LYS A 28 -13.40 3.09 8.01
C LYS A 28 -12.14 3.77 7.48
N VAL A 29 -11.14 4.00 8.33
CA VAL A 29 -9.85 4.57 7.92
C VAL A 29 -9.16 3.61 6.95
N LYS A 30 -9.09 2.31 7.25
CA LYS A 30 -8.54 1.29 6.35
C LYS A 30 -9.28 1.22 5.02
N GLU A 31 -10.60 1.33 5.03
CA GLU A 31 -11.42 1.35 3.82
C GLU A 31 -11.17 2.61 3.00
N ALA A 32 -11.08 3.78 3.63
CA ALA A 32 -10.76 5.04 2.98
C ALA A 32 -9.35 5.02 2.35
N ILE A 33 -8.35 4.49 3.07
CA ILE A 33 -7.00 4.27 2.54
C ILE A 33 -7.07 3.37 1.31
N LYS A 34 -7.80 2.25 1.37
CA LYS A 34 -7.90 1.30 0.26
C LYS A 34 -8.57 1.89 -0.98
N ASN A 35 -9.61 2.69 -0.79
CA ASN A 35 -10.36 3.31 -1.88
C ASN A 35 -9.57 4.44 -2.55
N ASN A 36 -8.79 5.21 -1.77
CA ASN A 36 -8.01 6.34 -2.26
C ASN A 36 -6.53 5.99 -2.53
N LEU A 37 -6.15 4.72 -2.37
CA LEU A 37 -4.77 4.25 -2.50
C LEU A 37 -4.12 4.63 -3.85
N PRO A 38 -4.81 4.50 -5.01
CA PRO A 38 -4.23 4.88 -6.30
C PRO A 38 -3.84 6.35 -6.37
N ASP A 39 -4.63 7.23 -5.75
CA ASP A 39 -4.39 8.68 -5.78
C ASP A 39 -3.29 9.05 -4.78
N LEU A 40 -3.35 8.50 -3.56
CA LEU A 40 -2.38 8.76 -2.48
C LEU A 40 -0.95 8.41 -2.89
N ILE A 41 -0.74 7.24 -3.50
CA ILE A 41 0.60 6.79 -3.96
C ILE A 41 1.23 7.76 -4.95
N THR A 42 0.41 8.57 -5.61
CA THR A 42 0.83 9.43 -6.72
C THR A 42 0.87 10.90 -6.33
N GLU A 43 0.71 11.20 -5.05
CA GLU A 43 0.93 12.52 -4.51
C GLU A 43 2.43 12.86 -4.45
N GLU A 44 2.78 14.03 -4.97
CA GLU A 44 4.16 14.53 -5.04
C GLU A 44 4.77 14.72 -3.64
N SER A 45 3.93 15.03 -2.65
CA SER A 45 4.28 15.15 -1.23
C SER A 45 4.95 13.89 -0.70
N ILE A 46 4.51 12.71 -1.12
CA ILE A 46 5.06 11.44 -0.62
C ILE A 46 6.43 11.15 -1.20
N ILE A 47 6.64 11.46 -2.48
CA ILE A 47 7.88 11.13 -3.22
C ILE A 47 9.00 12.10 -2.86
N MET A 48 8.68 13.35 -2.51
CA MET A 48 9.66 14.36 -2.14
C MET A 48 9.91 14.47 -0.63
N SER A 49 9.20 13.71 0.21
CA SER A 49 9.30 13.79 1.66
C SER A 49 10.15 12.71 2.31
N ASN A 50 10.84 13.08 3.38
CA ASN A 50 11.72 12.24 4.19
C ASN A 50 10.97 11.36 5.22
N GLY A 51 9.77 10.88 4.88
CA GLY A 51 9.05 9.85 5.65
C GLY A 51 8.45 10.28 6.99
N ARG A 52 8.33 11.59 7.26
CA ARG A 52 7.74 12.13 8.51
C ARG A 52 6.39 12.82 8.33
N ASP A 53 5.86 12.83 7.11
CA ASP A 53 4.64 13.57 6.84
C ASP A 53 3.39 12.74 7.14
N VAL A 54 2.41 13.42 7.70
CA VAL A 54 1.09 12.89 8.04
C VAL A 54 0.14 13.32 6.92
N ILE A 55 -0.56 12.35 6.32
CA ILE A 55 -1.45 12.60 5.19
C ILE A 55 -2.88 12.61 5.67
N LYS A 56 -3.64 13.61 5.23
CA LYS A 56 -5.04 13.79 5.63
C LYS A 56 -5.97 13.15 4.60
N ILE A 57 -6.70 12.12 5.01
CA ILE A 57 -7.65 11.43 4.16
C ILE A 57 -9.08 11.79 4.59
N PRO A 58 -9.95 12.28 3.69
CA PRO A 58 -11.34 12.53 4.03
C PRO A 58 -12.05 11.20 4.28
N ILE A 59 -12.64 11.06 5.46
CA ILE A 59 -13.51 9.95 5.83
C ILE A 59 -14.97 10.41 5.81
N ARG A 60 -15.84 9.57 5.26
CA ARG A 60 -17.29 9.78 5.33
C ARG A 60 -17.74 9.56 6.77
N SER A 61 -18.08 10.65 7.45
CA SER A 61 -18.81 10.58 8.70
C SER A 61 -20.31 10.64 8.43
N LEU A 62 -21.07 10.04 9.34
CA LEU A 62 -22.50 10.27 9.43
C LEU A 62 -22.68 11.27 10.57
N ASP A 63 -23.35 12.38 10.29
CA ASP A 63 -23.74 13.28 11.36
C ASP A 63 -24.69 12.57 12.32
N GLU A 64 -24.41 12.68 13.62
CA GLU A 64 -25.35 12.25 14.62
C GLU A 64 -26.61 13.13 14.55
N TYR A 65 -27.78 12.51 14.64
CA TYR A 65 -29.04 13.25 14.69
C TYR A 65 -29.03 14.19 15.90
N LYS A 66 -29.00 15.49 15.65
CA LYS A 66 -29.14 16.51 16.69
C LYS A 66 -30.62 16.71 16.96
N ILE A 67 -31.04 16.43 18.18
CA ILE A 67 -32.38 16.81 18.65
C ILE A 67 -32.42 18.34 18.65
N ARG A 68 -33.23 18.94 17.78
CA ARG A 68 -33.51 20.37 17.77
C ARG A 68 -34.83 20.61 18.48
N TYR A 69 -34.89 21.66 19.29
CA TYR A 69 -36.17 22.14 19.80
C TYR A 69 -37.03 22.57 18.61
N ASN A 70 -38.23 22.00 18.49
CA ASN A 70 -39.20 22.48 17.54
C ASN A 70 -39.81 23.77 18.10
N TYR A 71 -39.37 24.92 17.59
CA TYR A 71 -39.89 26.23 17.98
C TYR A 71 -41.28 26.52 17.38
N GLU A 72 -41.74 25.77 16.37
CA GLU A 72 -43.05 25.94 15.73
C GLU A 72 -44.23 25.68 16.68
N LYS A 73 -44.01 24.88 17.73
CA LYS A 73 -45.03 24.60 18.76
C LYS A 73 -45.06 25.62 19.91
N ASN A 74 -44.15 26.58 19.93
CA ASN A 74 -44.20 27.65 20.93
C ASN A 74 -45.31 28.65 20.56
N LYS A 75 -46.09 29.06 21.54
CA LYS A 75 -47.07 30.15 21.37
C LYS A 75 -46.29 31.45 21.12
N HIS A 76 -46.20 31.85 19.87
CA HIS A 76 -45.67 33.16 19.51
C HIS A 76 -46.75 34.22 19.73
N VAL A 77 -46.37 35.34 20.31
CA VAL A 77 -47.17 36.57 20.31
C VAL A 77 -46.84 37.31 19.00
N GLY A 78 -47.82 37.40 18.10
CA GLY A 78 -47.71 38.19 16.87
C GLY A 78 -48.27 39.59 17.07
N GLN A 79 -47.59 40.61 16.56
CA GLN A 79 -48.07 41.99 16.55
C GLN A 79 -48.74 42.28 15.20
N GLY A 80 -50.05 42.53 15.20
CA GLY A 80 -50.78 42.94 13.99
C GLY A 80 -50.64 44.44 13.71
N ASN A 81 -50.95 44.86 12.49
CA ASN A 81 -50.84 46.26 12.04
C ASN A 81 -52.00 47.17 12.51
N GLY A 82 -52.74 46.79 13.57
CA GLY A 82 -53.76 47.63 14.21
C GLY A 82 -55.21 47.39 13.81
N ASP A 83 -55.48 46.74 12.66
CA ASP A 83 -56.85 46.51 12.15
C ASP A 83 -57.31 45.03 12.18
N SER A 84 -56.63 44.17 12.93
CA SER A 84 -56.88 42.71 12.92
C SER A 84 -58.11 42.29 13.75
N GLN A 85 -58.94 41.40 13.22
CA GLN A 85 -60.08 40.82 13.93
C GLN A 85 -59.76 39.44 14.55
N VAL A 86 -60.57 39.01 15.52
CA VAL A 86 -60.42 37.71 16.19
C VAL A 86 -60.67 36.59 15.18
N GLY A 87 -59.61 35.91 14.75
CA GLY A 87 -59.63 34.84 13.76
C GLY A 87 -58.64 35.03 12.60
N ASP A 88 -58.06 36.22 12.45
CA ASP A 88 -57.11 36.50 11.38
C ASP A 88 -55.74 35.85 11.61
N VAL A 89 -55.17 35.30 10.52
CA VAL A 89 -53.84 34.70 10.54
C VAL A 89 -52.80 35.81 10.32
N VAL A 90 -52.09 36.18 11.39
CA VAL A 90 -51.14 37.31 11.40
C VAL A 90 -49.82 36.99 10.67
N ALA A 91 -49.46 35.71 10.52
CA ALA A 91 -48.35 35.25 9.68
C ALA A 91 -48.48 33.74 9.34
N ARG A 92 -48.04 33.34 8.15
CA ARG A 92 -47.72 31.94 7.80
C ARG A 92 -46.22 31.84 7.57
N ASP A 93 -45.57 30.92 8.28
CA ASP A 93 -44.14 30.71 8.14
C ASP A 93 -43.85 30.04 6.78
N GLY A 94 -43.00 30.65 5.95
CA GLY A 94 -42.55 30.09 4.66
C GLY A 94 -42.79 30.90 3.39
N SER A 95 -43.38 32.11 3.41
CA SER A 95 -43.40 32.98 2.22
C SER A 95 -42.18 33.90 2.19
N GLY A 96 -41.02 33.31 1.93
CA GLY A 96 -39.88 34.03 1.39
C GLY A 96 -40.18 34.44 -0.05
N GLU A 97 -39.81 35.68 -0.39
CA GLU A 97 -39.94 36.30 -1.71
C GLU A 97 -39.32 35.43 -2.83
N GLY A 98 -39.91 35.53 -4.03
CA GLY A 98 -39.73 34.67 -5.20
C GLY A 98 -38.30 34.20 -5.54
N GLN A 99 -38.13 32.88 -5.62
CA GLN A 99 -37.11 32.25 -6.48
C GLN A 99 -37.70 32.02 -7.87
N GLY A 100 -37.36 32.91 -8.81
CA GLY A 100 -37.42 32.60 -10.23
C GLY A 100 -36.27 31.64 -10.61
N PRO A 101 -36.45 30.75 -11.60
CA PRO A 101 -35.40 29.81 -12.01
C PRO A 101 -34.27 30.54 -12.76
N GLY A 102 -33.21 30.87 -12.03
CA GLY A 102 -31.98 31.41 -12.58
C GLY A 102 -31.13 30.33 -13.26
N LYS A 103 -31.06 30.38 -14.59
CA LYS A 103 -29.91 29.84 -15.35
C LYS A 103 -28.65 30.60 -14.90
N GLY A 104 -27.74 29.92 -14.23
CA GLY A 104 -26.42 30.47 -13.87
C GLY A 104 -25.43 29.39 -13.48
N GLN A 105 -24.21 29.48 -14.01
CA GLN A 105 -23.02 28.83 -13.44
C GLN A 105 -22.75 29.49 -12.07
N GLY A 106 -23.36 28.96 -11.02
CA GLY A 106 -23.15 29.38 -9.63
C GLY A 106 -22.94 28.15 -8.76
N ALA A 107 -22.06 28.26 -7.75
CA ALA A 107 -21.90 27.22 -6.75
C ALA A 107 -23.26 26.92 -6.10
N GLY A 108 -23.64 25.64 -6.03
CA GLY A 108 -24.97 25.24 -5.54
C GLY A 108 -25.21 25.66 -4.09
N ASP A 109 -26.43 26.11 -3.80
CA ASP A 109 -26.90 26.53 -2.46
C ASP A 109 -27.11 25.37 -1.46
N LEU A 110 -26.71 24.14 -1.83
CA LEU A 110 -26.74 23.01 -0.90
C LEU A 110 -25.52 23.12 0.03
N PRO A 111 -25.69 23.09 1.36
CA PRO A 111 -24.56 23.03 2.27
C PRO A 111 -23.68 21.83 1.90
N GLY A 112 -22.38 22.08 1.75
CA GLY A 112 -21.39 21.04 1.50
C GLY A 112 -21.46 19.98 2.58
N GLN A 113 -21.17 18.72 2.24
CA GLN A 113 -21.05 17.67 3.24
C GLN A 113 -19.76 17.91 4.05
N ASP A 114 -19.88 17.96 5.38
CA ASP A 114 -18.72 18.02 6.27
C ASP A 114 -17.97 16.69 6.20
N TYR A 115 -16.74 16.72 5.71
CA TYR A 115 -15.83 15.56 5.72
C TYR A 115 -14.90 15.67 6.91
N TYR A 116 -14.73 14.58 7.64
CA TYR A 116 -13.73 14.51 8.70
C TYR A 116 -12.41 14.09 8.08
N GLU A 117 -11.31 14.77 8.40
CA GLU A 117 -9.97 14.40 7.94
C GLU A 117 -9.35 13.45 8.97
N ALA A 118 -8.97 12.24 8.53
CA ALA A 118 -8.16 11.33 9.33
C ALA A 118 -6.69 11.49 8.96
N GLU A 119 -5.84 11.64 9.97
CA GLU A 119 -4.39 11.67 9.83
C GLU A 119 -3.85 10.24 9.71
N VAL A 120 -3.26 9.92 8.56
CA VAL A 120 -2.70 8.61 8.24
C VAL A 120 -1.20 8.71 8.05
N SER A 121 -0.48 7.78 8.66
CA SER A 121 0.97 7.67 8.51
C SER A 121 1.36 7.02 7.19
N LEU A 122 2.52 7.39 6.66
CA LEU A 122 3.06 6.77 5.44
C LEU A 122 3.26 5.25 5.59
N MET A 123 3.58 4.79 6.79
CA MET A 123 3.75 3.35 7.10
C MET A 123 2.44 2.57 6.93
N GLU A 124 1.29 3.14 7.29
CA GLU A 124 -0.01 2.48 7.11
C GLU A 124 -0.39 2.36 5.64
N ILE A 125 -0.06 3.37 4.83
CA ILE A 125 -0.25 3.35 3.38
C ILE A 125 0.65 2.28 2.75
N GLU A 126 1.92 2.23 3.16
CA GLU A 126 2.87 1.21 2.74
C GLU A 126 2.39 -0.20 3.09
N GLU A 127 1.93 -0.44 4.32
CA GLU A 127 1.43 -1.75 4.74
C GLU A 127 0.21 -2.16 3.89
N ALA A 128 -0.76 -1.25 3.73
CA ALA A 128 -1.95 -1.50 2.93
C ALA A 128 -1.60 -1.78 1.45
N PHE A 129 -0.60 -1.08 0.90
CA PHE A 129 -0.19 -1.23 -0.48
C PHE A 129 0.65 -2.49 -0.71
N PHE A 130 1.71 -2.68 0.07
CA PHE A 130 2.68 -3.77 -0.09
C PHE A 130 2.09 -5.13 0.26
N SER A 131 1.03 -5.19 1.08
CA SER A 131 0.29 -6.43 1.35
C SER A 131 -0.24 -7.12 0.09
N GLN A 132 -0.44 -6.36 -1.00
CA GLN A 132 -0.97 -6.86 -2.27
C GLN A 132 0.11 -7.24 -3.29
N LEU A 133 1.39 -6.98 -2.99
CA LEU A 133 2.50 -7.07 -3.93
C LEU A 133 3.47 -8.20 -3.55
N GLU A 134 4.01 -8.90 -4.54
CA GLU A 134 5.00 -9.95 -4.37
C GLU A 134 5.91 -10.04 -5.61
N LEU A 135 7.18 -10.41 -5.43
CA LEU A 135 8.06 -10.72 -6.56
C LEU A 135 7.54 -11.96 -7.30
N PRO A 136 7.12 -11.83 -8.57
CA PRO A 136 6.61 -12.97 -9.34
C PRO A 136 7.75 -13.92 -9.70
N ASN A 137 7.43 -15.20 -9.96
CA ASN A 137 8.41 -16.18 -10.42
C ASN A 137 9.70 -16.27 -9.57
N LEU A 138 9.60 -16.07 -8.24
CA LEU A 138 10.74 -16.18 -7.35
C LEU A 138 11.18 -17.64 -7.24
N GLN A 139 12.32 -17.97 -7.84
CA GLN A 139 12.84 -19.34 -7.86
C GLN A 139 13.83 -19.54 -6.71
N ARG A 140 13.86 -20.77 -6.20
CA ARG A 140 14.92 -21.22 -5.30
C ARG A 140 16.22 -21.36 -6.09
N LYS A 141 17.16 -20.46 -5.83
CA LYS A 141 18.50 -20.45 -6.43
C LYS A 141 19.50 -21.17 -5.54
N GLU A 142 20.71 -21.37 -6.06
CA GLU A 142 21.79 -21.97 -5.28
C GLU A 142 22.01 -21.21 -3.97
N LEU A 143 22.13 -21.96 -2.88
CA LEU A 143 22.27 -21.41 -1.54
C LEU A 143 23.63 -20.71 -1.44
N ASP A 144 23.60 -19.39 -1.31
CA ASP A 144 24.73 -18.68 -0.76
C ASP A 144 24.68 -18.82 0.77
N GLN A 145 25.83 -18.95 1.45
CA GLN A 145 25.93 -19.33 2.86
C GLN A 145 25.39 -18.30 3.87
N ASN A 146 24.71 -17.24 3.42
CA ASN A 146 24.15 -16.23 4.31
C ASN A 146 22.81 -16.71 4.87
N VAL A 147 22.90 -17.29 6.06
CA VAL A 147 21.79 -17.73 6.89
C VAL A 147 21.11 -16.51 7.52
N THR A 148 19.98 -16.05 6.99
CA THR A 148 19.12 -15.11 7.71
C THR A 148 18.45 -15.86 8.87
N GLN A 149 18.78 -15.47 10.10
CA GLN A 149 18.18 -16.05 11.31
C GLN A 149 16.80 -15.43 11.54
N HIS A 150 15.74 -16.13 11.14
CA HIS A 150 14.39 -15.71 11.49
C HIS A 150 14.00 -16.28 12.86
N ILE A 151 13.64 -15.40 13.79
CA ILE A 151 13.23 -15.76 15.15
C ILE A 151 11.70 -16.00 15.18
N GLU A 152 11.26 -17.24 15.35
CA GLU A 152 9.83 -17.56 15.54
C GLU A 152 9.54 -18.00 16.98
N PHE A 153 8.60 -17.31 17.64
CA PHE A 153 8.12 -17.65 18.99
C PHE A 153 7.06 -18.77 18.96
N ASN A 154 7.45 -19.94 18.45
CA ASN A 154 6.53 -21.07 18.25
C ASN A 154 6.71 -22.20 19.27
N ASP A 155 7.74 -22.14 20.13
CA ASP A 155 8.04 -23.21 21.07
C ASP A 155 7.63 -22.88 22.52
N ILE A 156 7.26 -23.91 23.26
CA ILE A 156 6.84 -23.80 24.65
C ILE A 156 7.61 -24.79 25.49
N ARG A 157 8.47 -24.26 26.35
CA ARG A 157 9.34 -25.04 27.21
C ARG A 157 8.85 -24.99 28.65
N ARG A 158 9.22 -26.00 29.44
CA ARG A 158 8.95 -26.05 30.90
C ARG A 158 9.92 -25.18 31.70
N THR A 159 11.01 -24.76 31.07
CA THR A 159 12.09 -23.97 31.68
C THR A 159 12.47 -22.84 30.72
N GLY A 160 12.65 -21.63 31.25
CA GLY A 160 13.01 -20.45 30.46
C GLY A 160 13.18 -19.21 31.33
N LEU A 161 13.40 -18.07 30.68
CA LEU A 161 13.51 -16.77 31.34
C LEU A 161 12.17 -16.36 31.95
N MET A 162 12.16 -15.89 33.21
CA MET A 162 10.93 -15.50 33.94
C MET A 162 10.11 -14.41 33.21
N GLY A 163 10.75 -13.58 32.38
CA GLY A 163 10.06 -12.59 31.54
C GLY A 163 9.15 -13.20 30.47
N ASN A 164 9.44 -14.42 30.00
CA ASN A 164 8.72 -15.06 28.89
C ASN A 164 7.68 -16.09 29.35
N ILE A 165 7.21 -16.03 30.59
CA ILE A 165 6.17 -16.94 31.09
C ILE A 165 4.87 -16.71 30.33
N ASP A 166 4.32 -17.78 29.75
CA ASP A 166 2.95 -17.81 29.27
C ASP A 166 2.01 -17.96 30.46
N LYS A 167 1.54 -16.82 30.98
CA LYS A 167 0.65 -16.77 32.15
C LYS A 167 -0.60 -17.61 31.95
N LYS A 168 -1.21 -17.55 30.77
CA LYS A 168 -2.47 -18.26 30.46
C LYS A 168 -2.24 -19.77 30.48
N ARG A 169 -1.23 -20.27 29.77
CA ARG A 169 -0.94 -21.71 29.71
C ARG A 169 -0.44 -22.25 31.05
N THR A 170 0.34 -21.45 31.79
CA THR A 170 0.82 -21.78 33.14
C THR A 170 -0.36 -21.94 34.11
N MET A 171 -1.28 -20.98 34.15
CA MET A 171 -2.49 -21.08 34.98
C MET A 171 -3.36 -22.28 34.57
N LEU A 172 -3.48 -22.55 33.27
CA LEU A 172 -4.26 -23.69 32.78
C LEU A 172 -3.64 -25.03 33.18
N ALA A 173 -2.30 -25.14 33.17
CA ALA A 173 -1.57 -26.32 33.62
C ALA A 173 -1.77 -26.56 35.13
N ALA A 174 -1.63 -25.51 35.94
CA ALA A 174 -1.89 -25.55 37.38
C ALA A 174 -3.35 -25.96 37.67
N PHE A 175 -4.31 -25.40 36.94
CA PHE A 175 -5.73 -25.76 37.06
C PHE A 175 -5.98 -27.23 36.75
N LYS A 176 -5.42 -27.75 35.65
CA LYS A 176 -5.57 -29.17 35.27
C LYS A 176 -4.99 -30.10 36.33
N ARG A 177 -3.81 -29.81 36.85
CA ARG A 177 -3.17 -30.59 37.92
C ARG A 177 -3.97 -30.54 39.22
N ASN A 178 -4.43 -29.36 39.62
CA ASN A 178 -5.23 -29.18 40.83
C ASN A 178 -6.60 -29.87 40.72
N ALA A 179 -7.22 -29.82 39.54
CA ALA A 179 -8.45 -30.54 39.24
C ALA A 179 -8.27 -32.07 39.29
N MET A 180 -7.15 -32.61 38.78
CA MET A 180 -6.80 -34.03 38.92
C MET A 180 -6.64 -34.45 40.39
N ASN A 181 -6.15 -33.55 41.24
CA ASN A 181 -6.03 -33.77 42.68
C ASN A 181 -7.32 -33.46 43.47
N GLY A 182 -8.46 -33.27 42.78
CA GLY A 182 -9.78 -33.11 43.38
C GLY A 182 -10.10 -31.69 43.91
N LYS A 183 -9.21 -30.71 43.73
CA LYS A 183 -9.43 -29.31 44.13
C LYS A 183 -9.24 -28.39 42.93
N PRO A 184 -10.23 -28.23 42.04
CA PRO A 184 -10.08 -27.36 40.87
C PRO A 184 -9.81 -25.91 41.31
N GLY A 185 -8.67 -25.36 40.89
CA GLY A 185 -8.24 -24.02 41.26
C GLY A 185 -6.93 -23.62 40.59
N PHE A 186 -6.67 -22.33 40.45
CA PHE A 186 -5.46 -21.81 39.81
C PHE A 186 -4.24 -21.77 40.75
N TYR A 187 -4.45 -21.97 42.05
CA TYR A 187 -3.43 -21.94 43.08
C TYR A 187 -3.47 -23.24 43.90
N PRO A 188 -2.32 -23.76 44.39
CA PRO A 188 -0.94 -23.29 44.17
C PRO A 188 -0.43 -23.58 42.75
N ILE A 189 0.48 -22.73 42.26
CA ILE A 189 1.24 -22.93 41.01
C ILE A 189 2.61 -23.47 41.39
N TYR A 190 3.00 -24.63 40.87
CA TYR A 190 4.34 -25.18 41.08
C TYR A 190 5.24 -24.93 39.88
N ARG A 191 6.55 -25.14 40.06
CA ARG A 191 7.55 -24.98 38.98
C ARG A 191 7.23 -25.85 37.75
N GLU A 192 6.60 -27.00 37.94
CA GLU A 192 6.21 -27.93 36.87
C GLU A 192 5.09 -27.39 35.97
N ASP A 193 4.26 -26.49 36.51
CA ASP A 193 3.15 -25.86 35.81
C ASP A 193 3.65 -24.72 34.90
N LEU A 194 4.87 -24.20 35.13
CA LEU A 194 5.43 -23.09 34.37
C LEU A 194 5.62 -23.46 32.89
N LYS A 195 5.10 -22.60 32.02
CA LYS A 195 5.28 -22.66 30.58
C LYS A 195 5.91 -21.35 30.11
N PHE A 196 7.00 -21.47 29.36
CA PHE A 196 7.75 -20.35 28.84
C PHE A 196 7.64 -20.32 27.32
N LYS A 197 7.40 -19.14 26.74
CA LYS A 197 7.51 -18.93 25.30
C LYS A 197 8.98 -18.86 24.94
N THR A 198 9.42 -19.78 24.10
CA THR A 198 10.78 -19.82 23.58
C THR A 198 10.72 -19.53 22.08
N TRP A 199 11.77 -18.90 21.58
CA TRP A 199 11.96 -18.73 20.15
C TRP A 199 12.87 -19.84 19.63
N ASN A 200 12.56 -20.33 18.44
CA ASN A 200 13.49 -21.14 17.68
C ASN A 200 14.03 -20.30 16.53
N GLU A 201 15.32 -20.46 16.26
CA GLU A 201 15.93 -19.96 15.03
C GLU A 201 15.55 -20.90 13.90
N VAL A 202 14.72 -20.42 12.98
CA VAL A 202 14.40 -21.14 11.76
C VAL A 202 15.22 -20.54 10.63
N VAL A 203 16.11 -21.33 10.03
CA VAL A 203 16.79 -20.94 8.80
C VAL A 203 15.77 -20.98 7.68
N LYS A 204 15.26 -19.80 7.29
CA LYS A 204 14.48 -19.67 6.06
C LYS A 204 15.47 -19.40 4.93
N PRO A 205 15.60 -20.32 3.94
CA PRO A 205 16.45 -20.05 2.80
C PRO A 205 15.78 -18.96 1.95
N GLU A 206 16.26 -17.74 2.07
CA GLU A 206 15.87 -16.67 1.15
C GLU A 206 16.69 -16.80 -0.14
N SER A 207 15.99 -16.72 -1.27
CA SER A 207 16.64 -16.69 -2.58
C SER A 207 17.01 -15.25 -2.89
N LYS A 208 18.29 -15.00 -3.17
CA LYS A 208 18.74 -13.67 -3.56
C LYS A 208 18.01 -13.22 -4.82
N ALA A 209 17.66 -11.94 -4.86
CA ALA A 209 17.14 -11.32 -6.05
C ALA A 209 17.88 -10.02 -6.33
N VAL A 210 17.96 -9.67 -7.60
CA VAL A 210 18.43 -8.37 -8.05
C VAL A 210 17.36 -7.74 -8.94
N VAL A 211 17.07 -6.48 -8.66
CA VAL A 211 16.19 -5.66 -9.49
C VAL A 211 17.04 -4.65 -10.24
N LEU A 212 16.99 -4.71 -11.57
CA LEU A 212 17.71 -3.78 -12.44
C LEU A 212 16.75 -2.68 -12.87
N ALA A 213 16.84 -1.53 -12.22
CA ALA A 213 16.02 -0.36 -12.49
C ALA A 213 16.66 0.46 -13.61
N MET A 214 16.09 0.40 -14.81
CA MET A 214 16.52 1.16 -15.98
C MET A 214 15.56 2.31 -16.24
N MET A 215 16.08 3.54 -16.25
CA MET A 215 15.29 4.72 -16.56
C MET A 215 15.93 5.51 -17.69
N ASP A 216 15.11 5.86 -18.66
CA ASP A 216 15.45 6.80 -19.70
C ASP A 216 15.56 8.22 -19.11
N THR A 217 16.66 8.91 -19.44
CA THR A 217 16.94 10.27 -18.98
C THR A 217 17.07 11.24 -20.15
N SER A 218 16.63 10.82 -21.34
CA SER A 218 16.66 11.62 -22.57
C SER A 218 15.83 12.90 -22.50
N GLY A 219 15.99 13.72 -23.55
CA GLY A 219 15.29 14.99 -23.69
C GLY A 219 13.79 14.86 -23.97
N SER A 220 13.32 13.72 -24.50
CA SER A 220 11.90 13.47 -24.76
C SER A 220 11.11 13.23 -23.47
N MET A 221 11.79 12.77 -22.41
CA MET A 221 11.22 12.65 -21.08
C MET A 221 11.09 14.00 -20.39
N GLY A 222 9.88 14.56 -20.45
CA GLY A 222 9.48 15.77 -19.76
C GLY A 222 9.37 15.61 -18.24
N MET A 223 8.88 16.66 -17.58
CA MET A 223 8.73 16.70 -16.12
C MET A 223 7.70 15.66 -15.64
N TRP A 224 6.61 15.48 -16.38
CA TRP A 224 5.58 14.50 -16.04
C TRP A 224 6.05 13.06 -16.25
N GLU A 225 6.74 12.78 -17.36
CA GLU A 225 7.25 11.45 -17.67
C GLU A 225 8.30 11.01 -16.64
N LYS A 226 9.21 11.91 -16.28
CA LYS A 226 10.19 11.70 -15.20
C LYS A 226 9.53 11.52 -13.85
N TYR A 227 8.49 12.31 -13.55
CA TYR A 227 7.73 12.15 -12.32
C TYR A 227 7.16 10.74 -12.20
N MET A 228 6.45 10.24 -13.21
CA MET A 228 5.85 8.90 -13.22
C MET A 228 6.87 7.77 -13.07
N ALA A 229 7.98 7.84 -13.81
CA ALA A 229 9.04 6.84 -13.68
C ALA A 229 9.65 6.86 -12.27
N ARG A 230 9.96 8.04 -11.73
CA ARG A 230 10.50 8.20 -10.38
C ARG A 230 9.52 7.73 -9.31
N SER A 231 8.22 8.05 -9.43
CA SER A 231 7.18 7.55 -8.53
C SER A 231 7.20 6.02 -8.48
N PHE A 232 7.22 5.36 -9.64
CA PHE A 232 7.25 3.91 -9.71
C PHE A 232 8.50 3.32 -9.03
N PHE A 233 9.69 3.83 -9.37
CA PHE A 233 10.93 3.32 -8.80
C PHE A 233 11.07 3.62 -7.31
N PHE A 234 10.55 4.76 -6.83
CA PHE A 234 10.51 5.09 -5.41
C PHE A 234 9.70 4.04 -4.64
N TRP A 235 8.46 3.78 -5.07
CA TRP A 235 7.59 2.80 -4.41
C TRP A 235 8.12 1.38 -4.53
N MET A 236 8.70 1.02 -5.67
CA MET A 236 9.35 -0.27 -5.88
C MET A 236 10.52 -0.45 -4.90
N THR A 237 11.39 0.53 -4.76
CA THR A 237 12.55 0.45 -3.84
C THR A 237 12.08 0.26 -2.40
N ARG A 238 11.05 1.00 -1.96
CA ARG A 238 10.50 0.85 -0.59
C ARG A 238 9.80 -0.49 -0.41
N PHE A 239 9.00 -0.92 -1.38
CA PHE A 239 8.37 -2.25 -1.38
C PHE A 239 9.40 -3.37 -1.19
N LEU A 240 10.48 -3.35 -1.98
CA LEU A 240 11.50 -4.39 -1.95
C LEU A 240 12.26 -4.39 -0.63
N ARG A 241 12.69 -3.22 -0.15
CA ARG A 241 13.41 -3.09 1.13
C ARG A 241 12.55 -3.47 2.35
N THR A 242 11.24 -3.24 2.29
CA THR A 242 10.32 -3.58 3.40
C THR A 242 9.99 -5.08 3.42
N LYS A 243 9.86 -5.72 2.26
CA LYS A 243 9.41 -7.13 2.18
C LYS A 243 10.54 -8.15 2.08
N TYR A 244 11.71 -7.75 1.58
CA TYR A 244 12.81 -8.67 1.30
C TYR A 244 14.15 -8.09 1.78
N GLU A 245 14.85 -8.80 2.66
CA GLU A 245 16.13 -8.36 3.21
C GLU A 245 17.29 -8.61 2.23
N THR A 246 17.17 -9.66 1.41
CA THR A 246 18.25 -10.16 0.54
C THR A 246 18.18 -9.64 -0.91
N VAL A 247 17.33 -8.65 -1.19
CA VAL A 247 17.17 -8.07 -2.53
C VAL A 247 18.12 -6.91 -2.75
N GLU A 248 18.93 -6.99 -3.81
CA GLU A 248 19.76 -5.88 -4.28
C GLU A 248 19.05 -5.09 -5.38
N ILE A 249 19.26 -3.78 -5.42
CA ILE A 249 18.73 -2.91 -6.47
C ILE A 249 19.91 -2.23 -7.17
N ALA A 250 19.96 -2.32 -8.49
CA ALA A 250 20.96 -1.65 -9.30
C ALA A 250 20.27 -0.65 -10.24
N PHE A 251 20.69 0.61 -10.19
CA PHE A 251 20.12 1.69 -10.97
C PHE A 251 20.95 1.96 -12.22
N ILE A 252 20.29 2.00 -13.37
CA ILE A 252 20.89 2.25 -14.68
C ILE A 252 20.14 3.42 -15.31
N ALA A 253 20.83 4.54 -15.48
CA ALA A 253 20.33 5.66 -16.25
C ALA A 253 20.88 5.56 -17.68
N HIS A 254 20.04 5.84 -18.69
CA HIS A 254 20.48 5.84 -20.08
C HIS A 254 19.87 6.99 -20.89
N HIS A 255 20.67 7.48 -21.82
CA HIS A 255 20.29 8.41 -22.88
C HIS A 255 20.87 7.86 -24.19
N THR A 256 21.97 8.43 -24.68
CA THR A 256 22.80 7.83 -25.75
C THR A 256 23.73 6.75 -25.21
N GLU A 257 24.14 6.88 -23.95
CA GLU A 257 24.98 5.91 -23.23
C GLU A 257 24.33 5.53 -21.91
N ALA A 258 24.53 4.28 -21.49
CA ALA A 258 24.01 3.77 -20.23
C ALA A 258 25.11 3.72 -19.15
N LYS A 259 24.78 4.20 -17.95
CA LYS A 259 25.68 4.22 -16.80
C LYS A 259 24.96 3.66 -15.57
N VAL A 260 25.72 2.93 -14.76
CA VAL A 260 25.27 2.51 -13.43
C VAL A 260 25.43 3.71 -12.51
N VAL A 261 24.36 4.10 -11.85
CA VAL A 261 24.29 5.30 -11.01
C VAL A 261 23.88 4.93 -9.58
N SER A 262 24.10 5.84 -8.64
CA SER A 262 23.56 5.70 -7.29
C SER A 262 22.05 5.97 -7.26
N GLU A 263 21.39 5.61 -6.16
CA GLU A 263 19.98 5.90 -5.94
C GLU A 263 19.71 7.42 -6.02
N ASP A 264 20.54 8.22 -5.34
CA ASP A 264 20.41 9.68 -5.34
C ASP A 264 20.56 10.29 -6.74
N GLU A 265 21.56 9.85 -7.50
CA GLU A 265 21.77 10.30 -8.88
C GLU A 265 20.61 9.90 -9.79
N PHE A 266 20.07 8.69 -9.62
CA PHE A 266 18.93 8.20 -10.38
C PHE A 266 17.70 9.09 -10.21
N PHE A 267 17.42 9.56 -8.99
CA PHE A 267 16.24 10.39 -8.71
C PHE A 267 16.45 11.89 -8.91
N THR A 268 17.69 12.40 -8.88
CA THR A 268 17.96 13.84 -8.96
C THR A 268 18.47 14.30 -10.32
N LYS A 269 19.21 13.45 -11.05
CA LYS A 269 19.93 13.86 -12.25
C LYS A 269 18.96 14.20 -13.38
N GLY A 270 19.19 15.34 -14.03
CA GLY A 270 18.58 15.71 -15.29
C GLY A 270 19.60 15.51 -16.40
N GLU A 271 19.28 14.69 -17.38
CA GLU A 271 20.08 14.57 -18.60
C GLU A 271 19.25 15.06 -19.80
N SER A 272 19.96 15.48 -20.85
CA SER A 272 19.40 15.93 -22.12
C SER A 272 20.18 15.23 -23.22
N GLY A 273 19.48 14.73 -24.23
CA GLY A 273 20.08 13.94 -25.30
C GLY A 273 19.06 13.08 -26.03
N GLY A 274 19.51 12.39 -27.07
CA GLY A 274 18.71 11.38 -27.76
C GLY A 274 18.63 10.06 -26.98
N THR A 275 17.77 9.17 -27.44
CA THR A 275 17.47 7.89 -26.78
C THR A 275 18.00 6.71 -27.57
N ILE A 276 18.88 5.92 -26.95
CA ILE A 276 19.38 4.65 -27.47
C ILE A 276 19.17 3.57 -26.40
N CYS A 277 18.01 2.94 -26.43
CA CYS A 277 17.61 1.94 -25.43
C CYS A 277 18.49 0.70 -25.41
N SER A 278 19.13 0.33 -26.54
CA SER A 278 20.04 -0.81 -26.58
C SER A 278 21.25 -0.64 -25.65
N SER A 279 21.64 0.61 -25.34
CA SER A 279 22.73 0.90 -24.42
C SER A 279 22.41 0.39 -23.00
N ALA A 280 21.16 0.59 -22.54
CA ALA A 280 20.70 0.15 -21.23
C ALA A 280 20.74 -1.37 -21.09
N TYR A 281 20.21 -2.09 -22.08
CA TYR A 281 20.17 -3.55 -22.04
C TYR A 281 21.55 -4.18 -22.14
N ARG A 282 22.46 -3.59 -22.93
CA ARG A 282 23.86 -4.03 -22.96
C ARG A 282 24.50 -3.86 -21.58
N LYS A 283 24.28 -2.72 -20.93
CA LYS A 283 24.84 -2.47 -19.59
C LYS A 283 24.23 -3.38 -18.53
N ALA A 284 22.94 -3.70 -18.65
CA ALA A 284 22.28 -4.67 -17.79
C ALA A 284 22.88 -6.08 -17.94
N LEU A 285 23.10 -6.54 -19.18
CA LEU A 285 23.75 -7.84 -19.44
C LEU A 285 25.19 -7.88 -18.89
N GLU A 286 25.97 -6.82 -19.10
CA GLU A 286 27.32 -6.69 -18.54
C GLU A 286 27.31 -6.78 -17.00
N LEU A 287 26.35 -6.13 -16.34
CA LEU A 287 26.18 -6.19 -14.88
C LEU A 287 25.80 -7.60 -14.39
N ILE A 288 24.97 -8.31 -15.15
CA ILE A 288 24.56 -9.68 -14.87
C ILE A 288 25.75 -10.63 -14.96
N GLU A 289 26.56 -10.52 -16.01
CA GLU A 289 27.73 -11.36 -16.21
C GLU A 289 28.82 -11.11 -15.15
N THR A 290 29.03 -9.84 -14.76
CA THR A 290 30.11 -9.46 -13.83
C THR A 290 29.74 -9.65 -12.36
N LYS A 291 28.52 -9.28 -11.95
CA LYS A 291 28.11 -9.25 -10.54
C LYS A 291 26.97 -10.20 -10.21
N TYR A 292 25.99 -10.34 -11.10
CA TYR A 292 24.72 -11.01 -10.79
C TYR A 292 24.49 -12.29 -11.58
N SER A 293 25.24 -13.34 -11.24
CA SER A 293 25.11 -14.63 -11.93
C SER A 293 23.68 -15.21 -11.83
N PRO A 294 23.05 -15.62 -12.95
CA PRO A 294 21.68 -16.17 -12.98
C PRO A 294 21.47 -17.48 -12.19
N SER A 295 22.54 -18.20 -11.83
CA SER A 295 22.44 -19.41 -10.99
C SER A 295 22.21 -19.08 -9.52
N ARG A 296 22.69 -17.91 -9.06
CA ARG A 296 22.61 -17.46 -7.66
C ARG A 296 21.55 -16.39 -7.42
N TYR A 297 21.28 -15.55 -8.42
CA TYR A 297 20.33 -14.43 -8.30
C TYR A 297 19.08 -14.66 -9.17
N ASN A 298 17.93 -14.30 -8.63
CA ASN A 298 16.72 -14.06 -9.42
C ASN A 298 16.78 -12.64 -9.99
N ILE A 299 16.66 -12.48 -11.30
CA ILE A 299 16.97 -11.21 -11.98
C ILE A 299 15.68 -10.61 -12.52
N TYR A 300 15.42 -9.34 -12.17
CA TYR A 300 14.22 -8.60 -12.54
C TYR A 300 14.57 -7.24 -13.16
N PRO A 301 14.82 -7.19 -14.48
CA PRO A 301 14.94 -5.95 -15.23
C PRO A 301 13.59 -5.23 -15.38
N PHE A 302 13.58 -3.94 -15.00
CA PHE A 302 12.50 -3.01 -15.25
C PHE A 302 13.02 -1.83 -16.04
N HIS A 303 12.38 -1.53 -17.16
CA HIS A 303 12.74 -0.40 -18.00
C HIS A 303 11.57 0.56 -18.16
N PHE A 304 11.79 1.83 -17.83
CA PHE A 304 10.83 2.91 -18.04
C PHE A 304 11.36 3.90 -19.07
N SER A 305 10.50 4.23 -20.05
CA SER A 305 10.77 5.19 -21.13
C SER A 305 9.44 5.78 -21.63
N ASP A 306 9.50 6.87 -22.38
CA ASP A 306 8.34 7.50 -23.04
C ASP A 306 7.95 6.83 -24.37
N GLY A 307 8.71 5.80 -24.79
CA GLY A 307 8.42 5.02 -25.99
C GLY A 307 9.09 5.54 -27.26
N ASP A 308 9.89 6.60 -27.16
CA ASP A 308 10.71 7.11 -28.25
C ASP A 308 12.10 6.45 -28.26
N ASN A 309 12.54 6.04 -29.44
CA ASN A 309 13.85 5.42 -29.64
C ASN A 309 14.27 5.57 -31.09
N LEU A 310 15.58 5.60 -31.31
CA LEU A 310 16.13 5.63 -32.65
C LEU A 310 15.67 4.38 -33.46
N THR A 311 15.02 4.60 -34.60
CA THR A 311 14.45 3.51 -35.42
C THR A 311 15.48 2.45 -35.82
N SER A 312 16.73 2.85 -36.08
CA SER A 312 17.83 1.93 -36.41
C SER A 312 18.27 1.05 -35.23
N ASP A 313 17.96 1.45 -34.00
CA ASP A 313 18.30 0.72 -32.78
C ASP A 313 17.24 -0.30 -32.37
N ASN A 314 15.99 -0.14 -32.81
CA ASN A 314 14.86 -1.01 -32.43
C ASN A 314 15.13 -2.51 -32.68
N ALA A 315 15.73 -2.85 -33.82
CA ALA A 315 16.07 -4.24 -34.14
C ALA A 315 17.12 -4.83 -33.18
N ARG A 316 18.02 -3.98 -32.68
CA ARG A 316 19.02 -4.37 -31.67
C ARG A 316 18.39 -4.49 -30.29
N CYS A 317 17.51 -3.57 -29.91
CA CYS A 317 16.76 -3.63 -28.65
C CYS A 317 16.01 -4.96 -28.50
N VAL A 318 15.25 -5.38 -29.52
CA VAL A 318 14.48 -6.63 -29.47
C VAL A 318 15.40 -7.84 -29.23
N LYS A 319 16.55 -7.91 -29.90
CA LYS A 319 17.52 -8.99 -29.70
C LYS A 319 18.08 -9.00 -28.28
N LEU A 320 18.47 -7.83 -27.75
CA LEU A 320 19.02 -7.73 -26.40
C LEU A 320 17.97 -8.04 -25.33
N VAL A 321 16.72 -7.62 -25.52
CA VAL A 321 15.61 -7.98 -24.62
C VAL A 321 15.39 -9.49 -24.63
N GLN A 322 15.45 -10.15 -25.80
CA GLN A 322 15.37 -11.62 -25.88
C GLN A 322 16.53 -12.32 -25.15
N GLU A 323 17.75 -11.80 -25.23
CA GLU A 323 18.88 -12.32 -24.46
C GLU A 323 18.69 -12.11 -22.96
N LEU A 324 18.23 -10.93 -22.56
CA LEU A 324 17.98 -10.58 -21.17
C LEU A 324 16.88 -11.46 -20.56
N MET A 325 15.81 -11.77 -21.30
CA MET A 325 14.73 -12.66 -20.87
C MET A 325 15.17 -14.12 -20.67
N LYS A 326 16.25 -14.57 -21.34
CA LYS A 326 16.80 -15.92 -21.12
C LYS A 326 17.46 -16.03 -19.76
N VAL A 327 18.11 -14.95 -19.30
CA VAL A 327 18.83 -14.91 -18.02
C VAL A 327 17.99 -14.32 -16.87
N SER A 328 16.82 -13.75 -17.16
CA SER A 328 15.93 -13.16 -16.16
C SER A 328 14.68 -14.01 -15.85
N ASN A 329 14.09 -13.74 -14.69
CA ASN A 329 12.83 -14.33 -14.25
C ASN A 329 11.62 -13.63 -14.88
N MET A 330 11.77 -12.35 -15.20
CA MET A 330 10.77 -11.50 -15.82
C MET A 330 11.46 -10.31 -16.49
N PHE A 331 10.84 -9.70 -17.49
CA PHE A 331 11.20 -8.38 -17.99
C PHE A 331 9.98 -7.47 -17.93
N GLY A 332 10.11 -6.34 -17.22
CA GLY A 332 9.05 -5.34 -17.09
C GLY A 332 9.34 -4.11 -17.93
N TYR A 333 8.41 -3.71 -18.80
CA TYR A 333 8.48 -2.48 -19.58
C TYR A 333 7.36 -1.51 -19.21
N GLY A 334 7.71 -0.35 -18.65
CA GLY A 334 6.80 0.75 -18.39
C GLY A 334 6.91 1.81 -19.47
N GLU A 335 5.86 2.02 -20.25
CA GLU A 335 5.82 3.13 -21.19
C GLU A 335 5.00 4.28 -20.61
N VAL A 336 5.59 5.47 -20.57
CA VAL A 336 4.96 6.66 -20.01
C VAL A 336 4.43 7.52 -21.15
N ASN A 337 3.13 7.39 -21.44
CA ASN A 337 2.52 7.93 -22.65
C ASN A 337 1.14 8.55 -22.38
N GLN A 338 1.15 9.78 -21.86
CA GLN A 338 -0.08 10.52 -21.50
C GLN A 338 -1.00 10.80 -22.71
N TYR A 339 -0.42 11.10 -23.87
CA TYR A 339 -1.16 11.56 -25.06
C TYR A 339 -1.40 10.47 -26.11
N ASN A 340 -1.13 9.21 -25.77
CA ASN A 340 -1.24 8.06 -26.68
C ASN A 340 -0.48 8.30 -28.00
N ARG A 341 0.73 8.86 -27.89
CA ARG A 341 1.66 9.09 -29.00
C ARG A 341 2.05 7.75 -29.62
N HIS A 342 2.41 7.77 -30.90
CA HIS A 342 2.87 6.57 -31.58
C HIS A 342 4.26 6.17 -31.07
N SER A 343 4.34 5.06 -30.35
CA SER A 343 5.57 4.54 -29.75
C SER A 343 6.32 3.62 -30.70
N THR A 344 7.56 3.97 -31.03
CA THR A 344 8.40 3.16 -31.92
C THR A 344 8.85 1.88 -31.22
N LEU A 345 9.13 1.95 -29.92
CA LEU A 345 9.52 0.80 -29.09
C LEU A 345 8.39 -0.21 -28.91
N MET A 346 7.20 0.22 -28.49
CA MET A 346 6.07 -0.70 -28.29
C MET A 346 5.65 -1.39 -29.58
N SER A 347 5.76 -0.70 -30.71
CA SER A 347 5.52 -1.30 -32.03
C SER A 347 6.52 -2.43 -32.31
N ALA A 348 7.78 -2.27 -31.92
CA ALA A 348 8.80 -3.32 -32.01
C ALA A 348 8.57 -4.47 -31.01
N TYR A 349 8.13 -4.15 -29.79
CA TYR A 349 7.89 -5.14 -28.73
C TYR A 349 6.61 -5.93 -28.88
N ARG A 350 5.62 -5.45 -29.65
CA ARG A 350 4.36 -6.17 -29.91
C ARG A 350 4.57 -7.58 -30.48
N ASN A 351 5.70 -7.82 -31.15
CA ASN A 351 6.03 -9.12 -31.72
C ASN A 351 6.64 -10.11 -30.71
N ILE A 352 6.97 -9.66 -29.50
CA ILE A 352 7.51 -10.51 -28.44
C ILE A 352 6.33 -11.27 -27.80
N LYS A 353 6.29 -12.60 -28.02
CA LYS A 353 5.26 -13.50 -27.49
C LYS A 353 5.80 -14.38 -26.36
N ASP A 354 6.49 -13.77 -25.39
CA ASP A 354 7.05 -14.48 -24.23
C ASP A 354 6.24 -14.13 -22.98
N GLU A 355 5.88 -15.13 -22.16
CA GLU A 355 5.14 -14.94 -20.90
C GLU A 355 5.94 -14.14 -19.86
N LYS A 356 7.29 -14.14 -19.97
CA LYS A 356 8.18 -13.36 -19.11
C LYS A 356 8.14 -11.86 -19.42
N PHE A 357 7.69 -11.48 -20.61
CA PHE A 357 7.58 -10.08 -21.02
C PHE A 357 6.27 -9.50 -20.50
N ARG A 358 6.38 -8.59 -19.53
CA ARG A 358 5.24 -7.82 -19.01
C ARG A 358 5.42 -6.36 -19.36
N TYR A 359 4.36 -5.70 -19.79
CA TYR A 359 4.40 -4.27 -20.06
C TYR A 359 3.15 -3.57 -19.50
N TYR A 360 3.29 -2.28 -19.20
CA TYR A 360 2.20 -1.42 -18.77
C TYR A 360 2.37 -0.02 -19.38
N ILE A 361 1.28 0.60 -19.81
CA ILE A 361 1.28 1.96 -20.37
C ILE A 361 0.66 2.90 -19.34
N LEU A 362 1.46 3.85 -18.84
CA LEU A 362 1.06 4.85 -17.87
C LEU A 362 0.53 6.09 -18.58
N LYS A 363 -0.74 6.42 -18.34
CA LYS A 363 -1.45 7.56 -18.94
C LYS A 363 -1.84 8.59 -17.88
N GLN A 364 -2.18 8.14 -16.68
CA GLN A 364 -2.62 8.96 -15.56
C GLN A 364 -1.72 8.73 -14.34
N LYS A 365 -1.78 9.61 -13.35
CA LYS A 365 -0.99 9.47 -12.13
C LYS A 365 -1.28 8.13 -11.43
N SER A 366 -2.56 7.78 -11.25
CA SER A 366 -3.05 6.53 -10.65
C SER A 366 -2.55 5.24 -11.33
N ASP A 367 -2.07 5.31 -12.58
CA ASP A 367 -1.51 4.17 -13.28
C ASP A 367 -0.24 3.61 -12.63
N VAL A 368 0.49 4.39 -11.82
CA VAL A 368 1.66 3.88 -11.08
C VAL A 368 1.24 2.74 -10.14
N PHE A 369 0.11 2.89 -9.45
CA PHE A 369 -0.45 1.86 -8.58
C PHE A 369 -0.81 0.59 -9.37
N HIS A 370 -1.46 0.76 -10.51
CA HIS A 370 -1.87 -0.34 -11.37
C HIS A 370 -0.68 -1.04 -12.04
N ALA A 371 0.34 -0.29 -12.44
CA ALA A 371 1.60 -0.81 -12.97
C ALA A 371 2.30 -1.68 -11.94
N MET A 372 2.42 -1.21 -10.69
CA MET A 372 3.00 -2.00 -9.61
C MET A 372 2.22 -3.29 -9.34
N ARG A 373 0.88 -3.25 -9.31
CA ARG A 373 0.06 -4.47 -9.18
C ARG A 373 0.21 -5.42 -10.37
N THR A 374 0.46 -4.90 -11.56
CA THR A 374 0.63 -5.71 -12.78
C THR A 374 1.97 -6.42 -12.77
N PHE A 375 3.04 -5.69 -12.43
CA PHE A 375 4.38 -6.25 -12.39
C PHE A 375 4.61 -7.17 -11.18
N PHE A 376 4.18 -6.76 -9.99
CA PHE A 376 4.37 -7.49 -8.74
C PHE A 376 3.10 -8.22 -8.28
N ARG A 377 2.33 -8.74 -9.24
CA ARG A 377 1.12 -9.50 -8.95
C ARG A 377 1.48 -10.74 -8.15
N LYS A 378 0.78 -10.97 -7.04
CA LYS A 378 0.79 -12.25 -6.36
C LYS A 378 0.25 -13.33 -7.30
N GLU A 379 1.12 -14.21 -7.76
CA GLU A 379 0.70 -15.40 -8.45
C GLU A 379 0.07 -16.33 -7.41
N GLU A 380 -1.22 -16.64 -7.60
CA GLU A 380 -1.79 -17.81 -6.93
C GLU A 380 -0.96 -18.98 -7.42
N SER A 381 -0.14 -19.53 -6.52
CA SER A 381 0.61 -20.74 -6.79
C SER A 381 -0.38 -21.76 -7.35
N LYS A 382 -0.27 -22.06 -8.64
CA LYS A 382 -0.89 -23.24 -9.21
C LYS A 382 -0.38 -24.40 -8.35
N GLN A 383 -1.20 -24.85 -7.42
CA GLN A 383 -0.99 -26.12 -6.75
C GLN A 383 -0.92 -27.13 -7.89
N LEU A 384 0.30 -27.55 -8.22
CA LEU A 384 0.53 -28.79 -8.95
C LEU A 384 -0.09 -29.88 -8.09
N VAL A 385 -1.29 -30.32 -8.49
CA VAL A 385 -1.96 -31.51 -7.98
C VAL A 385 -1.21 -32.74 -8.45
#